data_AF-A0A7V5YG77-F1
#
_entry.id   AF-A0A7V5YG77-F1
#
_cell.length_a   1.000
_cell.length_b   1.000
_cell.length_c   1.000
_cell.angle_alpha   90.00
_cell.angle_beta   90.00
_cell.angle_gamma   90.00
#
_symmetry.space_group_name_H-M   'P 1'
#
loop_
_entity.id
_entity.type
_entity.pdbx_description
1 polymer ?
#
loop_
_entity_poly.entity_id
_entity_poly.type
_entity_poly.pdbx_seq_one_letter_code
_entity_poly.pdbx_strand_id
1 'polypeptide(L)' 'TGTDANAIQLTRAGVATGLISIPNRYMHSPCEVVHLGDLENIVKLIAHTVASIDDKTDFIPS' A
#
# COMPACT_ATOMS: atom_id res chain seq x y z
N THR A 1 12.96 -3.29 -4.19
CA THR A 1 12.03 -3.74 -5.26
C THR A 1 11.53 -2.52 -5.98
N GLY A 2 11.34 -2.58 -7.30
CA GLY A 2 10.70 -1.51 -8.07
C GLY A 2 9.20 -1.76 -8.09
N THR A 3 8.45 -1.03 -7.27
CA THR A 3 6.99 -1.00 -7.32
C THR A 3 6.55 0.32 -7.93
N ASP A 4 5.30 0.43 -8.36
CA ASP A 4 4.77 1.71 -8.84
C ASP A 4 4.87 2.79 -7.77
N ALA A 5 4.72 2.43 -6.50
CA ALA A 5 4.92 3.34 -5.37
C ALA A 5 6.32 3.98 -5.36
N ASN A 6 7.35 3.25 -5.82
CA ASN A 6 8.70 3.80 -5.94
C ASN A 6 8.79 4.89 -7.01
N ALA A 7 8.07 4.77 -8.11
CA ALA A 7 8.01 5.82 -9.13
C ALA A 7 7.13 6.99 -8.67
N ILE A 8 5.99 6.70 -8.05
CA ILE A 8 5.04 7.71 -7.56
C ILE A 8 5.68 8.61 -6.49
N GLN A 9 6.37 8.03 -5.51
CA GLN A 9 6.97 8.80 -4.41
C GLN A 9 8.00 9.84 -4.90
N LEU A 10 8.68 9.57 -6.02
CA LEU A 10 9.72 10.42 -6.61
C LEU A 10 9.19 11.38 -7.68
N THR A 11 7.91 11.30 -8.03
CA THR A 11 7.36 12.07 -9.13
C THR A 11 7.21 13.55 -8.75
N ARG A 12 7.61 14.46 -9.64
CA ARG A 12 7.60 15.93 -9.45
C ARG A 12 8.41 16.35 -8.21
N ALA A 13 7.78 17.07 -7.27
CA ALA A 13 8.39 17.49 -6.01
C ALA A 13 8.26 16.42 -4.90
N GLY A 14 7.86 15.20 -5.26
CA GLY A 14 7.53 14.13 -4.33
C GLY A 14 6.04 14.05 -4.03
N VAL A 15 5.56 12.83 -3.79
CA VAL A 15 4.17 12.55 -3.41
C VAL A 15 4.19 11.64 -2.19
N ALA A 16 3.48 12.02 -1.12
CA ALA A 16 3.28 11.15 0.03
C ALA A 16 2.65 9.84 -0.44
N THR A 17 3.39 8.74 -0.33
CA THR A 17 3.03 7.45 -0.95
C THR A 17 3.16 6.34 0.09
N GLY A 18 2.07 5.61 0.30
CA GLY A 18 2.05 4.38 1.10
C GLY A 18 1.85 3.16 0.20
N LEU A 19 2.63 2.10 0.43
CA LEU A 19 2.45 0.81 -0.22
C LEU A 19 2.11 -0.24 0.85
N ILE A 20 1.02 -0.96 0.64
CA ILE A 20 0.63 -2.11 1.47
C ILE A 20 0.46 -3.31 0.55
N SER A 21 1.01 -4.45 0.94
CA SER A 21 0.95 -5.69 0.15
C SER A 21 0.82 -6.89 1.09
N ILE A 22 0.20 -7.97 0.60
CA ILE A 22 0.15 -9.26 1.28
C ILE A 22 1.14 -10.24 0.65
N PRO A 23 1.59 -11.27 1.38
CA PRO A 23 2.36 -12.36 0.79
C PRO A 23 1.60 -13.01 -0.36
N ASN A 24 2.26 -13.09 -1.51
CA ASN A 24 1.73 -13.72 -2.72
C ASN A 24 2.75 -14.72 -3.27
N ARG A 25 2.30 -15.92 -3.64
CA ARG A 25 3.11 -16.90 -4.36
C ARG A 25 2.71 -16.92 -5.84
N TYR A 26 3.73 -17.07 -6.69
CA TYR A 26 3.59 -17.16 -8.14
C TYR A 26 3.11 -15.87 -8.81
N MET A 27 3.48 -14.70 -8.27
CA MET A 27 3.23 -13.39 -8.89
C MET A 27 3.61 -13.41 -10.38
N HIS A 28 2.72 -12.92 -11.24
CA HIS A 28 2.81 -12.98 -12.72
C HIS A 28 2.57 -14.34 -13.37
N SER A 29 2.09 -15.33 -12.63
CA SER A 29 1.61 -16.59 -13.20
C SER A 29 0.09 -16.52 -13.45
N PRO A 30 -0.46 -17.32 -14.39
CA PRO A 30 -1.91 -17.39 -14.59
C PRO A 30 -2.70 -17.82 -13.33
N CYS A 31 -2.03 -18.53 -12.41
CA CYS A 31 -2.58 -18.93 -11.12
C CYS A 31 -1.67 -18.41 -10.01
N GLU A 32 -2.20 -17.54 -9.15
CA GLU A 32 -1.52 -16.98 -7.98
C GLU A 32 -2.14 -17.51 -6.68
N VAL A 33 -1.39 -17.45 -5.58
CA VAL A 33 -1.84 -17.98 -4.28
C VAL A 33 -1.56 -16.99 -3.18
N VAL A 34 -2.61 -16.63 -2.44
CA VAL A 34 -2.59 -15.76 -1.26
C VAL A 34 -3.28 -16.42 -0.08
N HIS A 35 -3.00 -15.94 1.13
CA HIS A 35 -3.74 -16.35 2.33
C HIS A 35 -5.02 -15.49 2.48
N LEU A 36 -6.19 -16.14 2.59
CA LEU A 36 -7.47 -15.41 2.68
C LEU A 36 -7.57 -14.57 3.97
N GLY A 37 -7.00 -15.03 5.08
CA GLY A 37 -6.97 -14.22 6.31
C GLY A 37 -6.16 -12.94 6.16
N ASP A 38 -5.09 -12.95 5.36
CA ASP A 38 -4.28 -11.75 5.09
C ASP A 38 -5.07 -10.78 4.21
N LEU A 39 -5.85 -11.31 3.25
CA LEU A 39 -6.74 -10.52 2.40
C LEU A 39 -7.84 -9.82 3.22
N GLU A 40 -8.45 -10.50 4.19
CA GLU A 40 -9.45 -9.86 5.05
C GLU A 40 -8.84 -8.80 5.97
N ASN A 41 -7.66 -9.08 6.53
CA ASN A 41 -7.00 -8.16 7.45
C ASN A 41 -6.43 -6.93 6.74
N ILE A 42 -5.91 -7.07 5.51
CA ILE A 42 -5.42 -5.92 4.75
C ILE A 42 -6.57 -4.97 4.36
N VAL A 43 -7.76 -5.50 4.06
CA VAL A 43 -8.95 -4.67 3.79
C VAL A 43 -9.30 -3.84 5.02
N LYS A 44 -9.34 -4.46 6.20
CA LYS A 44 -9.57 -3.74 7.47
C LYS A 44 -8.51 -2.67 7.70
N LEU A 45 -7.23 -3.01 7.51
CA LEU A 45 -6.12 -2.09 7.70
C LEU A 45 -6.27 -0.86 6.77
N ILE A 46 -6.45 -1.08 5.47
CA ILE A 46 -6.59 0.02 4.49
C ILE A 46 -7.78 0.90 4.84
N ALA A 47 -8.94 0.29 5.14
CA ALA A 47 -10.15 1.04 5.48
C ALA A 47 -9.96 1.90 6.74
N HIS A 48 -9.39 1.33 7.81
CA HIS A 48 -9.13 2.06 9.05
C HIS A 48 -8.06 3.14 8.87
N THR A 49 -6.99 2.88 8.10
CA THR A 49 -5.96 3.87 7.80
C THR A 49 -6.57 5.06 7.06
N VAL A 50 -7.34 4.83 5.98
CA VAL A 50 -7.98 5.91 5.22
C VAL A 50 -8.96 6.69 6.09
N ALA A 51 -9.76 6.00 6.91
CA ALA A 51 -10.71 6.65 7.81
C ALA A 51 -10.04 7.48 8.92
N SER A 52 -8.78 7.19 9.25
CA SER A 52 -8.01 7.93 10.27
C SER A 52 -7.33 9.19 9.74
N ILE A 53 -7.26 9.38 8.42
CA ILE A 53 -6.63 10.56 7.81
C ILE A 53 -7.62 11.71 7.86
N ASP A 54 -7.21 12.80 8.50
CA ASP A 54 -7.99 14.03 8.66
C ASP A 54 -7.19 15.26 8.21
N ASP A 55 -7.78 16.45 8.38
CA ASP A 55 -7.21 17.74 8.03
C ASP A 55 -5.95 18.11 8.83
N LYS A 56 -5.65 17.37 9.90
CA LYS A 56 -4.49 17.59 10.77
C LYS A 56 -3.34 16.65 10.45
N THR A 57 -3.54 15.70 9.55
CA THR A 57 -2.52 14.72 9.18
C THR A 57 -1.48 15.38 8.27
N ASP A 58 -0.24 15.51 8.75
CA ASP A 58 0.90 15.98 7.95
C ASP A 58 1.77 14.79 7.50
N PHE A 59 2.16 14.82 6.23
CA PHE A 59 3.01 13.81 5.60
C PHE A 59 4.41 14.33 5.25
N ILE A 60 4.76 15.54 5.70
CA ILE A 60 6.10 16.11 5.57
C ILE A 60 6.99 15.54 6.68
N PRO A 61 8.12 14.86 6.35
CA PRO A 61 9.06 14.37 7.35
C PRO A 61 9.69 15.51 8.16
N SER A 62 9.87 15.30 9.47
CA SER A 62 10.58 16.22 10.39
C SER A 62 12.09 16.17 10.27
#